data_AF-A0A8E2URY9-F1
#
_entry.id   AF-A0A8E2URY9-F1
#
_cell.length_a   1.000
_cell.length_b   1.000
_cell.length_c   1.000
_cell.angle_alpha   90.00
_cell.angle_beta   90.00
_cell.angle_gamma   90.00
#
_symmetry.space_group_name_H-M   'P 1'
#
loop_
_entity.id
_entity.type
_entity.pdbx_description
1 polymer ?
#
loop_
_entity_poly.entity_id
_entity_poly.type
_entity_poly.pdbx_seq_one_letter_code
_entity_poly.pdbx_strand_id
1 'polypeptide(L)'
;MTVNVAGITIPDSQLAREITELVRDTESPLLFHHSSRVYYFAALAGRRQALKYDPELLYCACMFHDMGLTHRHSSACERFEVDGANAARDFLKSKRIAQQDIDLVWTSIALHTTPGIPQHMHPVIALVTAGVEMDVLGLAYSEFTDVEREAVVHAHPRTPHFKEDIIQAFYDGIKHKPHTTFGNVKADVLADKDPHFHATNFCSVIRSSAWAG
;
A
#
# COMPACT_ATOMS: atom_id res chain seq x y z
N MET A 1 -22.00 0.82 -14.65
CA MET A 1 -21.47 2.18 -14.82
C MET A 1 -20.20 2.26 -14.00
N THR A 2 -19.06 2.57 -14.62
CA THR A 2 -17.80 2.80 -13.91
C THR A 2 -17.91 4.09 -13.09
N VAL A 3 -17.65 4.01 -11.79
CA VAL A 3 -17.65 5.18 -10.90
C VAL A 3 -16.54 6.14 -11.34
N ASN A 4 -16.90 7.36 -11.74
CA ASN A 4 -15.97 8.43 -12.07
C ASN A 4 -15.79 9.31 -10.83
N VAL A 5 -14.56 9.41 -10.34
CA VAL A 5 -14.20 10.24 -9.19
C VAL A 5 -13.19 11.28 -9.67
N ALA A 6 -13.63 12.53 -9.74
CA ALA A 6 -12.83 13.67 -10.21
C ALA A 6 -12.11 13.44 -11.56
N GLY A 7 -12.79 12.75 -12.50
CA GLY A 7 -12.25 12.44 -13.83
C GLY A 7 -11.36 11.20 -13.87
N ILE A 8 -11.22 10.45 -12.77
CA ILE A 8 -10.55 9.14 -12.72
C ILE A 8 -11.60 8.03 -12.71
N THR A 9 -11.37 6.99 -13.50
CA THR A 9 -12.20 5.78 -13.56
C THR A 9 -11.34 4.56 -13.33
N ILE A 10 -11.84 3.60 -12.55
CA ILE A 10 -11.25 2.26 -12.47
C ILE A 10 -11.31 1.62 -13.87
N PRO A 11 -10.27 0.88 -14.32
CA PRO A 11 -10.29 0.18 -15.60
C PRO A 11 -11.50 -0.77 -15.70
N ASP A 12 -12.20 -0.75 -16.84
CA ASP A 12 -13.40 -1.57 -17.05
C ASP A 12 -13.07 -2.96 -17.65
N SER A 13 -12.04 -3.60 -17.11
CA SER A 13 -11.57 -4.92 -17.56
C SER A 13 -12.07 -6.04 -16.65
N GLN A 14 -11.97 -7.28 -17.13
CA GLN A 14 -12.21 -8.44 -16.29
C GLN A 14 -11.21 -8.49 -15.13
N LEU A 15 -9.92 -8.19 -15.38
CA LEU A 15 -8.89 -8.23 -14.35
C LEU A 15 -9.21 -7.25 -13.21
N ALA A 16 -9.56 -6.01 -13.52
CA ALA A 16 -9.89 -5.00 -12.51
C ALA A 16 -11.13 -5.37 -11.68
N ARG A 17 -12.15 -6.00 -12.28
CA ARG A 17 -13.32 -6.50 -11.53
C ARG A 17 -12.93 -7.62 -10.57
N GLU A 18 -12.15 -8.59 -11.04
CA GLU A 18 -11.68 -9.70 -10.20
C GLU A 18 -10.73 -9.25 -9.08
N ILE A 19 -9.89 -8.23 -9.33
CA ILE A 19 -9.09 -7.56 -8.30
C ILE A 19 -10.01 -6.94 -7.24
N THR A 20 -10.99 -6.14 -7.67
CA THR A 20 -11.94 -5.47 -6.77
C THR A 20 -12.67 -6.48 -5.89
N GLU A 21 -13.15 -7.57 -6.48
CA GLU A 21 -13.88 -8.62 -5.78
C GLU A 21 -12.98 -9.33 -4.75
N LEU A 22 -11.80 -9.80 -5.15
CA LEU A 22 -10.91 -10.52 -4.26
C LEU A 22 -10.48 -9.68 -3.05
N VAL A 23 -10.10 -8.42 -3.29
CA VAL A 23 -9.64 -7.53 -2.22
C VAL A 23 -10.80 -7.19 -1.29
N ARG A 24 -11.98 -6.85 -1.83
CA ARG A 24 -13.17 -6.56 -1.00
C ARG A 24 -13.59 -7.75 -0.13
N ASP A 25 -13.45 -8.97 -0.63
CA ASP A 25 -13.84 -10.19 0.08
C ASP A 25 -12.78 -10.66 1.10
N THR A 26 -11.57 -10.08 1.06
CA THR A 26 -10.44 -10.49 1.90
C THR A 26 -10.04 -9.43 2.94
N GLU A 27 -10.05 -8.17 2.55
CA GLU A 27 -9.72 -7.04 3.42
C GLU A 27 -10.90 -6.60 4.30
N SER A 28 -10.60 -5.87 5.36
CA SER A 28 -11.65 -5.16 6.11
C SER A 28 -12.22 -4.02 5.26
N PRO A 29 -13.46 -3.56 5.52
CA PRO A 29 -14.01 -2.38 4.84
C PRO A 29 -13.10 -1.15 4.93
N LEU A 30 -12.41 -0.97 6.08
CA LEU A 30 -11.45 0.12 6.27
C LEU A 30 -10.32 0.07 5.25
N LEU A 31 -9.66 -1.09 5.10
CA LEU A 31 -8.54 -1.29 4.19
C LEU A 31 -9.00 -1.22 2.73
N PHE A 32 -10.15 -1.81 2.39
CA PHE A 32 -10.70 -1.71 1.04
C PHE A 32 -10.95 -0.25 0.60
N HIS A 33 -11.56 0.55 1.49
CA HIS A 33 -11.76 1.97 1.21
C HIS A 33 -10.44 2.74 1.16
N HIS A 34 -9.47 2.40 2.00
CA HIS A 34 -8.11 2.96 1.95
C HIS A 34 -7.43 2.67 0.60
N SER A 35 -7.30 1.41 0.22
CA SER A 35 -6.71 0.97 -1.05
C SER A 35 -7.39 1.61 -2.27
N SER A 36 -8.71 1.79 -2.21
CA SER A 36 -9.46 2.50 -3.25
C SER A 36 -9.09 4.00 -3.32
N ARG A 37 -9.01 4.70 -2.18
CA ARG A 37 -8.55 6.10 -2.14
C ARG A 37 -7.11 6.25 -2.62
N VAL A 38 -6.23 5.32 -2.23
CA VAL A 38 -4.83 5.26 -2.69
C VAL A 38 -4.78 5.22 -4.21
N TYR A 39 -5.59 4.39 -4.87
CA TYR A 39 -5.67 4.38 -6.34
C TYR A 39 -6.10 5.73 -6.91
N TYR A 40 -7.16 6.34 -6.39
CA TYR A 40 -7.64 7.61 -6.93
C TYR A 40 -6.62 8.75 -6.73
N PHE A 41 -6.02 8.87 -5.55
CA PHE A 41 -4.96 9.87 -5.32
C PHE A 41 -3.72 9.61 -6.17
N ALA A 42 -3.31 8.34 -6.34
CA ALA A 42 -2.23 7.97 -7.24
C ALA A 42 -2.53 8.37 -8.70
N ALA A 43 -3.72 8.08 -9.19
CA ALA A 43 -4.11 8.41 -10.56
C ALA A 43 -4.22 9.93 -10.80
N LEU A 44 -4.76 10.67 -9.81
CA LEU A 44 -4.81 12.13 -9.81
C LEU A 44 -3.39 12.74 -9.83
N ALA A 45 -2.48 12.22 -9.01
CA ALA A 45 -1.07 12.64 -9.01
C ALA A 45 -0.40 12.35 -10.37
N GLY A 46 -0.62 11.17 -10.93
CA GLY A 46 -0.12 10.80 -12.26
C GLY A 46 -0.63 11.72 -13.36
N ARG A 47 -1.91 12.12 -13.31
CA ARG A 47 -2.50 13.12 -14.22
C ARG A 47 -1.84 14.49 -14.06
N ARG A 48 -1.69 14.98 -12.83
CA ARG A 48 -1.05 16.28 -12.53
C ARG A 48 0.39 16.34 -13.03
N GLN A 49 1.13 15.25 -12.87
CA GLN A 49 2.54 15.13 -13.27
C GLN A 49 2.74 14.68 -14.73
N ALA A 50 1.65 14.48 -15.48
CA ALA A 50 1.67 13.97 -16.87
C ALA A 50 2.47 12.67 -17.05
N LEU A 51 2.43 11.78 -16.05
CA LEU A 51 3.12 10.49 -16.07
C LEU A 51 2.38 9.47 -16.94
N LYS A 52 3.13 8.66 -17.67
CA LYS A 52 2.61 7.53 -18.45
C LYS A 52 2.76 6.24 -17.66
N TYR A 53 1.67 5.52 -17.47
CA TYR A 53 1.62 4.23 -16.78
C TYR A 53 0.43 3.41 -17.27
N ASP A 54 0.47 2.11 -17.01
CA ASP A 54 -0.70 1.24 -17.21
C ASP A 54 -1.66 1.39 -16.00
N PRO A 55 -2.91 1.88 -16.21
CA PRO A 55 -3.85 2.11 -15.14
C PRO A 55 -4.34 0.83 -14.46
N GLU A 56 -4.29 -0.32 -15.14
CA GLU A 56 -4.67 -1.62 -14.59
C GLU A 56 -3.60 -2.18 -13.67
N LEU A 57 -2.32 -2.00 -14.02
CA LEU A 57 -1.21 -2.35 -13.12
C LEU A 57 -1.16 -1.43 -11.89
N LEU A 58 -1.42 -0.13 -12.06
CA LEU A 58 -1.55 0.79 -10.93
C LEU A 58 -2.72 0.39 -10.03
N TYR A 59 -3.87 0.09 -10.61
CA TYR A 59 -5.04 -0.37 -9.85
C TYR A 59 -4.73 -1.64 -9.07
N CYS A 60 -4.12 -2.65 -9.71
CA CYS A 60 -3.70 -3.87 -9.04
C CYS A 60 -2.75 -3.59 -7.87
N ALA A 61 -1.73 -2.76 -8.07
CA ALA A 61 -0.76 -2.47 -7.02
C ALA A 61 -1.41 -1.75 -5.83
N CYS A 62 -2.23 -0.72 -6.07
CA CYS A 62 -2.94 0.00 -5.02
C CYS A 62 -3.92 -0.91 -4.27
N MET A 63 -4.64 -1.79 -4.97
CA MET A 63 -5.63 -2.66 -4.32
C MET A 63 -5.01 -3.77 -3.48
N PHE A 64 -3.82 -4.25 -3.81
CA PHE A 64 -3.16 -5.34 -3.09
C PHE A 64 -2.18 -4.88 -2.01
N HIS A 65 -1.85 -3.59 -1.91
CA HIS A 65 -0.69 -3.16 -1.13
C HIS A 65 -0.75 -3.52 0.36
N ASP A 66 -1.96 -3.57 0.93
CA ASP A 66 -2.23 -3.90 2.33
C ASP A 66 -2.72 -5.35 2.56
N MET A 67 -2.80 -6.17 1.50
CA MET A 67 -3.28 -7.56 1.62
C MET A 67 -2.46 -8.40 2.60
N GLY A 68 -1.17 -8.07 2.78
CA GLY A 68 -0.29 -8.74 3.74
C GLY A 68 -0.63 -8.50 5.22
N LEU A 69 -1.52 -7.55 5.53
CA LEU A 69 -2.08 -7.35 6.87
C LEU A 69 -3.19 -8.36 7.20
N THR A 70 -3.75 -9.02 6.18
CA THR A 70 -4.81 -10.01 6.37
C THR A 70 -4.24 -11.36 6.79
N HIS A 71 -4.93 -12.07 7.69
CA HIS A 71 -4.46 -13.38 8.19
C HIS A 71 -4.21 -14.39 7.05
N ARG A 72 -4.98 -14.34 5.96
CA ARG A 72 -4.84 -15.27 4.83
C ARG A 72 -3.52 -15.11 4.07
N HIS A 73 -2.99 -13.89 4.05
CA HIS A 73 -1.78 -13.57 3.27
C HIS A 73 -0.58 -13.21 4.14
N SER A 74 -0.75 -13.17 5.47
CA SER A 74 0.34 -12.92 6.42
C SER A 74 1.20 -14.17 6.61
N SER A 75 2.48 -14.09 6.24
CA SER A 75 3.47 -15.11 6.58
C SER A 75 4.10 -14.85 7.96
N ALA A 76 4.83 -15.83 8.50
CA ALA A 76 5.49 -15.70 9.80
C ALA A 76 6.77 -14.86 9.76
N CYS A 77 7.42 -14.73 8.60
CA CYS A 77 8.80 -14.24 8.48
C CYS A 77 8.96 -13.02 7.57
N GLU A 78 8.02 -12.78 6.65
CA GLU A 78 8.12 -11.64 5.75
C GLU A 78 7.40 -10.42 6.33
N ARG A 79 7.89 -9.23 5.96
CA ARG A 79 7.18 -7.98 6.23
C ARG A 79 5.87 -7.93 5.44
N PHE A 80 4.87 -7.23 5.95
CA PHE A 80 3.52 -7.25 5.36
C PHE A 80 3.50 -6.70 3.92
N GLU A 81 4.41 -5.79 3.58
CA GLU A 81 4.56 -5.26 2.22
C GLU A 81 4.96 -6.37 1.23
N VAL A 82 5.87 -7.25 1.65
CA VAL A 82 6.30 -8.41 0.84
C VAL A 82 5.19 -9.45 0.76
N ASP A 83 4.46 -9.68 1.84
CA ASP A 83 3.29 -10.56 1.84
C ASP A 83 2.19 -10.08 0.88
N GLY A 84 1.86 -8.77 0.90
CA GLY A 84 0.92 -8.16 -0.04
C GLY A 84 1.41 -8.25 -1.48
N ALA A 85 2.69 -7.99 -1.71
CA ALA A 85 3.32 -8.14 -3.03
C ALA A 85 3.26 -9.60 -3.53
N ASN A 86 3.52 -10.58 -2.64
CA ASN A 86 3.41 -12.00 -2.95
C ASN A 86 1.97 -12.41 -3.29
N ALA A 87 0.98 -11.89 -2.56
CA ALA A 87 -0.44 -12.12 -2.87
C ALA A 87 -0.81 -11.59 -4.27
N ALA A 88 -0.35 -10.38 -4.62
CA ALA A 88 -0.56 -9.81 -5.96
C ALA A 88 0.12 -10.65 -7.04
N ARG A 89 1.37 -11.07 -6.82
CA ARG A 89 2.12 -11.93 -7.76
C ARG A 89 1.37 -13.23 -8.02
N ASP A 90 0.92 -13.91 -6.98
CA ASP A 90 0.28 -15.22 -7.11
C ASP A 90 -1.08 -15.09 -7.82
N PHE A 91 -1.83 -14.02 -7.52
CA PHE A 91 -3.05 -13.66 -8.26
C PHE A 91 -2.76 -13.41 -9.75
N LEU A 92 -1.83 -12.51 -10.08
CA LEU A 92 -1.51 -12.16 -11.47
C LEU A 92 -0.94 -13.34 -12.27
N LYS A 93 -0.15 -14.21 -11.64
CA LYS A 93 0.30 -15.48 -12.25
C LYS A 93 -0.89 -16.38 -12.62
N SER A 94 -1.89 -16.48 -11.75
CA SER A 94 -3.11 -17.26 -12.04
C SER A 94 -3.89 -16.72 -13.25
N LYS A 95 -3.74 -15.41 -13.53
CA LYS A 95 -4.33 -14.71 -14.69
C LYS A 95 -3.43 -14.67 -15.92
N ARG A 96 -2.26 -15.35 -15.87
CA ARG A 96 -1.28 -15.44 -16.96
C ARG A 96 -0.76 -14.07 -17.42
N ILE A 97 -0.66 -13.12 -16.50
CA ILE A 97 -0.03 -11.82 -16.74
C ILE A 97 1.48 -12.02 -16.96
N ALA A 98 2.09 -11.17 -17.78
CA ALA A 98 3.50 -11.25 -18.11
C ALA A 98 4.37 -11.05 -16.86
N GLN A 99 5.50 -11.76 -16.79
CA GLN A 99 6.40 -11.71 -15.62
C GLN A 99 6.91 -10.29 -15.34
N GLN A 100 7.18 -9.50 -16.38
CA GLN A 100 7.60 -8.10 -16.24
C GLN A 100 6.57 -7.23 -15.51
N ASP A 101 5.29 -7.40 -15.82
CA ASP A 101 4.20 -6.64 -15.18
C ASP A 101 3.97 -7.11 -13.75
N ILE A 102 4.12 -8.41 -13.51
CA ILE A 102 4.12 -9.00 -12.17
C ILE A 102 5.24 -8.41 -11.32
N ASP A 103 6.47 -8.35 -11.84
CA ASP A 103 7.62 -7.79 -11.13
C ASP A 103 7.42 -6.29 -10.85
N LEU A 104 6.82 -5.56 -11.78
CA LEU A 104 6.49 -4.15 -11.59
C LEU A 104 5.46 -3.94 -10.47
N VAL A 105 4.36 -4.70 -10.47
CA VAL A 105 3.33 -4.63 -9.42
C VAL A 105 3.91 -5.06 -8.07
N TRP A 106 4.64 -6.19 -8.03
CA TRP A 106 5.30 -6.68 -6.82
C TRP A 106 6.24 -5.62 -6.24
N THR A 107 7.08 -5.00 -7.08
CA THR A 107 8.03 -3.95 -6.64
C THR A 107 7.30 -2.73 -6.11
N SER A 108 6.21 -2.32 -6.77
CA SER A 108 5.41 -1.16 -6.36
C SER A 108 4.81 -1.36 -4.97
N ILE A 109 4.32 -2.58 -4.69
CA ILE A 109 3.78 -2.94 -3.38
C ILE A 109 4.91 -3.09 -2.37
N ALA A 110 5.98 -3.82 -2.66
CA ALA A 110 7.05 -4.09 -1.68
C ALA A 110 7.72 -2.80 -1.15
N LEU A 111 7.72 -1.72 -1.94
CA LEU A 111 8.35 -0.45 -1.60
C LEU A 111 7.39 0.64 -1.11
N HIS A 112 6.08 0.40 -1.04
CA HIS A 112 5.10 1.46 -0.79
C HIS A 112 5.24 2.17 0.57
N THR A 113 5.91 1.54 1.55
CA THR A 113 6.23 2.13 2.87
C THR A 113 7.68 2.59 3.01
N THR A 114 8.42 2.68 1.90
CA THR A 114 9.84 3.04 1.88
C THR A 114 10.02 4.40 1.22
N PRO A 115 9.54 5.50 1.84
CA PRO A 115 9.62 6.84 1.25
C PRO A 115 11.07 7.20 0.96
N GLY A 116 11.29 7.96 -0.11
CA GLY A 116 12.63 8.35 -0.54
C GLY A 116 13.25 7.46 -1.63
N ILE A 117 12.69 6.27 -1.90
CA ILE A 117 13.13 5.41 -3.02
C ILE A 117 12.15 5.43 -4.20
N PRO A 118 10.83 5.15 -4.03
CA PRO A 118 9.88 4.96 -5.12
C PRO A 118 9.79 6.10 -6.13
N GLN A 119 9.96 7.36 -5.69
CA GLN A 119 9.83 8.53 -6.57
C GLN A 119 10.91 8.62 -7.65
N HIS A 120 11.98 7.84 -7.54
CA HIS A 120 13.05 7.74 -8.54
C HIS A 120 12.88 6.54 -9.49
N MET A 121 11.79 5.77 -9.37
CA MET A 121 11.57 4.52 -10.09
C MET A 121 10.48 4.66 -11.16
N HIS A 122 10.01 3.52 -11.70
CA HIS A 122 8.93 3.48 -12.68
C HIS A 122 7.67 4.22 -12.15
N PRO A 123 6.91 4.93 -13.01
CA PRO A 123 5.72 5.69 -12.58
C PRO A 123 4.71 4.91 -11.73
N VAL A 124 4.45 3.63 -12.02
CA VAL A 124 3.57 2.80 -11.17
C VAL A 124 4.10 2.70 -9.74
N ILE A 125 5.41 2.48 -9.56
CA ILE A 125 6.06 2.37 -8.25
C ILE A 125 5.95 3.70 -7.49
N ALA A 126 6.28 4.81 -8.16
CA ALA A 126 6.20 6.14 -7.59
C ALA A 126 4.76 6.51 -7.17
N LEU A 127 3.78 6.19 -8.02
CA LEU A 127 2.39 6.60 -7.82
C LEU A 127 1.67 5.81 -6.73
N VAL A 128 1.95 4.51 -6.55
CA VAL A 128 1.41 3.74 -5.41
C VAL A 128 1.82 4.41 -4.10
N THR A 129 3.12 4.72 -3.98
CA THR A 129 3.66 5.39 -2.79
C THR A 129 3.02 6.77 -2.59
N ALA A 130 2.93 7.59 -3.65
CA ALA A 130 2.29 8.90 -3.57
C ALA A 130 0.81 8.83 -3.14
N GLY A 131 0.07 7.80 -3.56
CA GLY A 131 -1.31 7.56 -3.13
C GLY A 131 -1.41 7.23 -1.64
N VAL A 132 -0.54 6.36 -1.12
CA VAL A 132 -0.46 6.00 0.30
C VAL A 132 -0.06 7.21 1.15
N GLU A 133 0.97 7.92 0.72
CA GLU A 133 1.47 9.13 1.36
C GLU A 133 0.38 10.21 1.45
N MET A 134 -0.41 10.40 0.40
CA MET A 134 -1.54 11.31 0.43
C MET A 134 -2.64 10.85 1.40
N ASP A 135 -3.08 9.58 1.33
CA ASP A 135 -4.25 9.14 2.11
C ASP A 135 -3.97 9.01 3.62
N VAL A 136 -2.76 8.61 4.01
CA VAL A 136 -2.42 8.34 5.42
C VAL A 136 -1.60 9.47 6.03
N LEU A 137 -0.58 9.95 5.33
CA LEU A 137 0.38 10.94 5.86
C LEU A 137 -0.03 12.38 5.55
N GLY A 138 -0.92 12.59 4.57
CA GLY A 138 -1.31 13.91 4.09
C GLY A 138 -0.20 14.63 3.33
N LEU A 139 0.77 13.90 2.78
CA LEU A 139 1.80 14.51 1.93
C LEU A 139 1.19 14.95 0.59
N ALA A 140 1.72 16.04 0.04
CA ALA A 140 1.18 16.71 -1.14
C ALA A 140 -0.31 17.11 -1.03
N TYR A 141 -0.89 17.18 0.18
CA TYR A 141 -2.30 17.49 0.39
C TYR A 141 -2.74 18.74 -0.37
N SER A 142 -1.98 19.84 -0.26
CA SER A 142 -2.26 21.12 -0.92
C SER A 142 -2.14 21.09 -2.45
N GLU A 143 -1.56 20.04 -3.04
CA GLU A 143 -1.44 19.88 -4.48
C GLU A 143 -2.67 19.24 -5.12
N PHE A 144 -3.60 18.71 -4.32
CA PHE A 144 -4.93 18.30 -4.75
C PHE A 144 -5.90 19.45 -4.53
N THR A 145 -6.93 19.57 -5.37
CA THR A 145 -8.00 20.55 -5.13
C THR A 145 -8.96 20.05 -4.05
N ASP A 146 -9.69 20.94 -3.38
CA ASP A 146 -10.77 20.55 -2.46
C ASP A 146 -11.78 19.64 -3.16
N VAL A 147 -12.15 19.97 -4.40
CA VAL A 147 -13.09 19.18 -5.21
C VAL A 147 -12.60 17.75 -5.42
N GLU A 148 -11.31 17.57 -5.74
CA GLU A 148 -10.72 16.23 -5.90
C GLU A 148 -10.71 15.45 -4.58
N ARG A 149 -10.27 16.08 -3.49
CA ARG A 149 -10.23 15.42 -2.17
C ARG A 149 -11.61 15.00 -1.71
N GLU A 150 -12.58 15.91 -1.77
CA GLU A 150 -13.96 15.66 -1.35
C GLU A 150 -14.62 14.58 -2.21
N ALA A 151 -14.39 14.57 -3.53
CA ALA A 151 -14.91 13.52 -4.40
C ALA A 151 -14.38 12.13 -4.01
N VAL A 152 -13.08 12.03 -3.72
CA VAL A 152 -12.44 10.76 -3.32
C VAL A 152 -12.96 10.26 -1.99
N VAL A 153 -13.01 11.11 -0.96
CA VAL A 153 -13.51 10.69 0.37
C VAL A 153 -15.03 10.52 0.40
N HIS A 154 -15.78 11.15 -0.50
CA HIS A 154 -17.21 10.88 -0.65
C HIS A 154 -17.46 9.50 -1.27
N ALA A 155 -16.70 9.13 -2.31
CA ALA A 155 -16.80 7.82 -2.94
C ALA A 155 -16.30 6.68 -2.05
N HIS A 156 -15.22 6.93 -1.28
CA HIS A 156 -14.64 5.98 -0.33
C HIS A 156 -14.47 6.60 1.06
N PRO A 157 -15.54 6.59 1.88
CA PRO A 157 -15.57 7.26 3.17
C PRO A 157 -14.43 6.92 4.12
N ARG A 158 -14.00 7.93 4.87
CA ARG A 158 -13.13 7.81 6.03
C ARG A 158 -14.00 7.86 7.28
N THR A 159 -13.74 6.98 8.25
CA THR A 159 -14.42 7.05 9.55
C THR A 159 -13.99 8.32 10.30
N PRO A 160 -14.78 8.85 11.24
CA PRO A 160 -14.36 9.95 12.11
C PRO A 160 -13.06 9.66 12.88
N HIS A 161 -12.78 8.38 13.13
CA HIS A 161 -11.59 7.89 13.83
C HIS A 161 -10.54 7.26 12.90
N PHE A 162 -10.59 7.55 11.60
CA PHE A 162 -9.79 6.85 10.58
C PHE A 162 -8.30 6.72 10.93
N LYS A 163 -7.69 7.75 11.52
CA LYS A 163 -6.27 7.73 11.90
C LYS A 163 -5.99 6.65 12.95
N GLU A 164 -6.82 6.52 13.97
CA GLU A 164 -6.66 5.48 14.99
C GLU A 164 -7.01 4.11 14.42
N ASP A 165 -8.06 4.03 13.60
CA ASP A 165 -8.50 2.78 12.98
C ASP A 165 -7.42 2.20 12.05
N ILE A 166 -6.75 3.04 11.24
CA ILE A 166 -5.70 2.57 10.32
C ILE A 166 -4.42 2.19 11.06
N ILE A 167 -4.03 2.94 12.10
CA ILE A 167 -2.89 2.56 12.96
C ILE A 167 -3.17 1.23 13.65
N GLN A 168 -4.40 1.03 14.14
CA GLN A 168 -4.83 -0.23 14.75
C GLN A 168 -4.79 -1.39 13.74
N ALA A 169 -5.26 -1.18 12.51
CA ALA A 169 -5.19 -2.19 11.45
C ALA A 169 -3.74 -2.59 11.12
N PHE A 170 -2.83 -1.62 11.05
CA PHE A 170 -1.40 -1.90 10.89
C PHE A 170 -0.85 -2.71 12.06
N TYR A 171 -1.14 -2.32 13.30
CA TYR A 171 -0.70 -3.03 14.50
C TYR A 171 -1.20 -4.48 14.52
N ASP A 172 -2.50 -4.70 14.31
CA ASP A 172 -3.09 -6.02 14.34
C ASP A 172 -2.55 -6.95 13.24
N GLY A 173 -2.18 -6.39 12.08
CA GLY A 173 -1.59 -7.14 10.97
C GLY A 173 -0.11 -7.51 11.16
N ILE A 174 0.61 -6.94 12.13
CA ILE A 174 2.06 -7.13 12.29
C ILE A 174 2.52 -7.53 13.69
N LYS A 175 1.71 -7.36 14.74
CA LYS A 175 2.10 -7.59 16.14
C LYS A 175 2.56 -9.03 16.44
N HIS A 176 2.14 -10.01 15.64
CA HIS A 176 2.58 -11.41 15.77
C HIS A 176 3.96 -11.68 15.16
N LYS A 177 4.55 -10.72 14.45
CA LYS A 177 5.85 -10.84 13.79
C LYS A 177 6.69 -9.56 13.92
N PRO A 178 6.93 -9.08 15.15
CA PRO A 178 7.55 -7.78 15.39
C PRO A 178 8.95 -7.63 14.77
N HIS A 179 9.69 -8.73 14.63
CA HIS A 179 11.03 -8.76 14.03
C HIS A 179 11.04 -8.34 12.54
N THR A 180 9.92 -8.46 11.82
CA THR A 180 9.82 -8.05 10.41
C THR A 180 9.72 -6.54 10.23
N THR A 181 9.65 -5.77 11.33
CA THR A 181 9.62 -4.30 11.31
C THR A 181 11.00 -3.65 11.34
N PHE A 182 12.07 -4.45 11.41
CA PHE A 182 13.43 -3.93 11.45
C PHE A 182 13.73 -3.05 10.22
N GLY A 183 14.10 -1.79 10.47
CA GLY A 183 14.48 -0.84 9.43
C GLY A 183 13.30 -0.24 8.65
N ASN A 184 12.06 -0.32 9.15
CA ASN A 184 10.91 0.31 8.50
C ASN A 184 9.93 1.00 9.47
N VAL A 185 9.05 1.84 8.91
CA VAL A 185 8.11 2.71 9.66
C VAL A 185 7.09 1.94 10.51
N LYS A 186 6.90 0.63 10.29
CA LYS A 186 5.96 -0.15 11.09
C LYS A 186 6.50 -0.47 12.49
N ALA A 187 7.80 -0.28 12.74
CA ALA A 187 8.34 -0.31 14.09
C ALA A 187 7.74 0.82 14.97
N ASP A 188 7.41 1.97 14.38
CA ASP A 188 6.79 3.09 15.11
C ASP A 188 5.35 2.75 15.52
N VAL A 189 4.61 2.04 14.66
CA VAL A 189 3.26 1.54 14.98
C VAL A 189 3.29 0.57 16.16
N LEU A 190 4.26 -0.35 16.19
CA LEU A 190 4.43 -1.27 17.32
C LEU A 190 4.82 -0.54 18.60
N ALA A 191 5.74 0.42 18.51
CA ALA A 191 6.17 1.20 19.67
C ALA A 191 5.04 2.08 20.25
N ASP A 192 4.12 2.57 19.41
CA ASP A 192 2.94 3.33 19.84
C ASP A 192 1.91 2.44 20.57
N LYS A 193 1.63 1.24 20.04
CA LYS A 193 0.55 0.37 20.52
C LYS A 193 0.97 -0.65 21.57
N ASP A 194 2.26 -0.99 21.67
CA ASP A 194 2.81 -1.93 22.64
C ASP A 194 3.97 -1.30 23.43
N PRO A 195 3.75 -0.89 24.71
CA PRO A 195 4.80 -0.29 25.53
C PRO A 195 5.94 -1.26 25.89
N HIS A 196 5.77 -2.56 25.65
CA HIS A 196 6.80 -3.58 25.83
C HIS A 196 7.58 -3.87 24.55
N PHE A 197 7.15 -3.32 23.40
CA PHE A 197 7.91 -3.45 22.17
C PHE A 197 9.20 -2.63 22.23
N HIS A 198 10.30 -3.28 21.85
CA HIS A 198 11.59 -2.63 21.71
C HIS A 198 12.10 -2.88 20.29
N ALA A 199 12.18 -1.80 19.50
CA ALA A 199 12.68 -1.87 18.14
C ALA A 199 14.11 -2.40 18.11
N THR A 200 14.41 -3.27 17.14
CA THR A 200 15.76 -3.78 16.93
C THR A 200 16.69 -2.62 16.55
N ASN A 201 17.77 -2.43 17.32
CA ASN A 201 18.72 -1.36 17.07
C ASN A 201 19.79 -1.79 16.05
N PHE A 202 19.82 -1.14 14.89
CA PHE A 202 20.76 -1.44 13.81
C PHE A 202 22.24 -1.33 14.24
N CYS A 203 22.60 -0.31 15.02
CA CYS A 203 23.97 -0.15 15.51
C CYS A 203 24.38 -1.28 16.46
N SER A 204 23.45 -1.79 17.29
CA SER A 204 23.71 -2.95 18.14
C SER A 204 23.92 -4.23 17.33
N VAL A 205 23.17 -4.41 16.23
CA VAL A 205 23.39 -5.53 15.29
C VAL A 205 24.79 -5.46 14.68
N ILE A 206 25.24 -4.28 14.23
CA ILE A 206 26.60 -4.09 13.70
C ILE A 206 27.65 -4.45 14.76
N ARG A 207 27.53 -3.89 15.98
CA ARG A 207 28.49 -4.14 17.07
C ARG A 207 28.55 -5.59 17.53
N SER A 208 27.48 -6.35 17.32
CA SER A 208 27.38 -7.77 17.69
C SER A 208 27.71 -8.72 16.54
N SER A 209 28.11 -8.18 15.38
CA SER A 209 28.54 -8.97 14.23
C SER A 209 29.76 -9.83 14.59
N ALA A 210 29.83 -11.04 14.03
CA ALA A 210 30.99 -11.93 14.19
C ALA A 210 32.26 -11.42 13.48
N TRP A 211 32.11 -10.43 12.59
CA TRP A 211 33.24 -9.77 11.94
C TRP A 211 34.02 -8.93 12.94
N ALA A 212 35.34 -9.07 12.94
CA ALA A 212 36.21 -8.18 13.70
C ALA A 212 36.09 -6.74 13.17
N GLY A 213 35.92 -5.77 14.07
CA GLY A 213 35.76 -4.35 13.80
C GLY A 213 35.99 -3.48 15.02
#